data_AF-A0A6A4GQ36-F1
#
_entry.id   AF-A0A6A4GQ36-F1
#
_cell.length_a   1.000
_cell.length_b   1.000
_cell.length_c   1.000
_cell.angle_alpha   90.00
_cell.angle_beta   90.00
_cell.angle_gamma   90.00
#
_symmetry.space_group_name_H-M   'P 1'
#
loop_
_entity.id
_entity.type
_entity.pdbx_description
1 polymer ?
#
loop_
_entity_poly.entity_id
_entity_poly.type
_entity_poly.pdbx_seq_one_letter_code
_entity_poly.pdbx_strand_id
1 'polypeptide(L)'
;KQVQLLLFWDHILCPYQDRKQESGVTFKIIGFWVNIIKESISLTPESIQVLVSEINTFLSSPLRKAVLRDWQCLASSLNCSLNVLPWARPALNKIYWKMSGKTLQFRAIPINGEIHRDLIWFSDLLQNVIGICFVDSLTW
;
A
#
# COMPACT_ATOMS: atom_id res chain seq x y z
N LYS A 1 -30.32 3.80 -0.75
CA LYS A 1 -29.81 2.77 -1.69
C LYS A 1 -28.93 1.69 -1.02
N GLN A 2 -28.21 1.99 0.07
CA GLN A 2 -27.40 1.01 0.81
C GLN A 2 -28.22 -0.16 1.40
N VAL A 3 -29.43 0.10 1.90
CA VAL A 3 -30.32 -0.93 2.46
C VAL A 3 -30.75 -1.99 1.43
N GLN A 4 -30.97 -1.60 0.17
CA GLN A 4 -31.34 -2.55 -0.89
C GLN A 4 -30.20 -3.51 -1.25
N LEU A 5 -28.95 -3.05 -1.16
CA LEU A 5 -27.77 -3.89 -1.39
C LEU A 5 -27.59 -4.93 -0.29
N LEU A 6 -27.87 -4.56 0.97
CA LEU A 6 -27.81 -5.49 2.10
C LEU A 6 -28.82 -6.62 1.97
N LEU A 7 -30.07 -6.26 1.64
CA LEU A 7 -31.12 -7.26 1.41
C LEU A 7 -30.76 -8.22 0.26
N PHE A 8 -30.06 -7.72 -0.76
CA PHE A 8 -29.52 -8.58 -1.81
C PHE A 8 -28.40 -9.50 -1.30
N TRP A 9 -27.47 -8.98 -0.48
CA TRP A 9 -26.41 -9.80 0.13
C TRP A 9 -26.96 -10.89 1.04
N ASP A 10 -28.01 -10.60 1.82
CA ASP A 10 -28.75 -11.60 2.58
C ASP A 10 -29.33 -12.69 1.66
N HIS A 11 -29.88 -12.28 0.51
CA HIS A 11 -30.47 -13.21 -0.46
C HIS A 11 -29.44 -14.15 -1.10
N ILE A 12 -28.21 -13.68 -1.35
CA ILE A 12 -27.13 -14.50 -1.91
C ILE A 12 -26.24 -15.15 -0.85
N LEU A 13 -26.61 -15.07 0.44
CA LEU A 13 -25.84 -15.58 1.57
C LEU A 13 -24.40 -15.03 1.63
N CYS A 14 -24.21 -13.79 1.19
CA CYS A 14 -22.91 -13.11 1.26
C CYS A 14 -22.76 -12.46 2.64
N PRO A 15 -21.82 -12.91 3.48
CA PRO A 15 -21.66 -12.39 4.82
C PRO A 15 -21.13 -10.95 4.78
N TYR A 16 -21.79 -10.05 5.50
CA TYR A 16 -21.32 -8.68 5.72
C TYR A 16 -21.21 -8.39 7.22
N GLN A 17 -20.56 -7.28 7.56
CA GLN A 17 -20.43 -6.83 8.94
C GLN A 17 -20.92 -5.40 9.05
N ASP A 18 -21.84 -5.13 9.97
CA ASP A 18 -22.39 -3.79 10.21
C ASP A 18 -21.29 -2.77 10.51
N ARG A 19 -20.22 -3.19 11.20
CA ARG A 19 -19.05 -2.35 11.49
C ARG A 19 -18.33 -1.85 10.23
N LYS A 20 -18.43 -2.56 9.10
CA LYS A 20 -17.82 -2.17 7.83
C LYS A 20 -18.74 -1.26 6.99
N GLN A 21 -19.94 -0.96 7.49
CA GLN A 21 -20.89 -0.07 6.84
C GLN A 21 -20.67 1.37 7.29
N GLU A 22 -19.64 2.00 6.74
CA GLU A 22 -19.33 3.40 7.02
C GLU A 22 -20.22 4.32 6.18
N SER A 23 -20.77 5.36 6.81
CA SER A 23 -21.57 6.41 6.15
C SER A 23 -21.00 7.77 6.56
N GLY A 24 -20.67 8.60 5.58
CA GLY A 24 -20.11 9.92 5.82
C GLY A 24 -19.35 10.48 4.63
N VAL A 25 -18.72 11.63 4.84
CA VAL A 25 -17.93 12.35 3.82
C VAL A 25 -16.50 11.83 3.71
N THR A 26 -15.96 11.34 4.83
CA THR A 26 -14.60 10.80 4.90
C THR A 26 -14.67 9.42 5.52
N PHE A 27 -14.14 8.40 4.85
CA PHE A 27 -14.19 7.01 5.33
C PHE A 27 -12.99 6.20 4.85
N LYS A 28 -12.77 5.04 5.47
CA LYS A 28 -11.61 4.19 5.19
C LYS A 28 -11.98 3.07 4.23
N ILE A 29 -11.51 3.13 2.98
CA ILE A 29 -11.68 2.05 1.99
C ILE A 29 -10.36 1.31 1.80
N ILE A 30 -10.32 0.00 2.10
CA ILE A 30 -9.18 -0.90 1.84
C ILE A 30 -7.86 -0.34 2.42
N GLY A 31 -7.92 0.37 3.54
CA GLY A 31 -6.75 0.97 4.19
C GLY A 31 -6.49 2.45 3.86
N PHE A 32 -7.20 3.03 2.90
CA PHE A 32 -7.02 4.43 2.49
C PHE A 32 -8.12 5.35 3.03
N TRP A 33 -7.76 6.59 3.37
CA TRP A 33 -8.74 7.64 3.62
C TRP A 33 -9.26 8.19 2.30
N VAL A 34 -10.55 8.01 2.06
CA VAL A 34 -11.26 8.63 0.95
C VAL A 34 -12.01 9.83 1.49
N ASN A 35 -11.72 11.02 0.98
CA ASN A 35 -12.47 12.23 1.27
C ASN A 35 -13.31 12.58 0.04
N ILE A 36 -14.63 12.49 0.16
CA ILE A 36 -15.55 12.78 -0.94
C ILE A 36 -15.56 14.27 -1.27
N ILE A 37 -15.54 15.17 -0.28
CA ILE A 37 -15.59 16.63 -0.53
C ILE A 37 -14.34 17.12 -1.25
N LYS A 38 -13.17 16.61 -0.87
CA LYS A 38 -11.91 16.96 -1.51
C LYS A 38 -11.57 16.09 -2.71
N GLU A 39 -12.45 15.14 -3.03
CA GLU A 39 -12.25 14.09 -4.02
C GLU A 39 -10.83 13.52 -3.91
N SER A 40 -10.37 13.15 -2.71
CA SER A 40 -8.97 12.74 -2.53
C SER A 40 -8.88 11.37 -1.87
N ILE A 41 -7.89 10.58 -2.29
CA ILE A 41 -7.50 9.36 -1.59
C ILE A 41 -6.10 9.57 -1.04
N SER A 42 -5.97 9.36 0.26
CA SER A 42 -4.74 9.57 1.00
C SER A 42 -4.44 8.34 1.86
N LEU A 43 -3.14 8.09 2.07
CA LEU A 43 -2.74 7.19 3.14
C LEU A 43 -3.00 7.86 4.48
N THR A 44 -3.44 7.09 5.47
CA THR A 44 -3.55 7.60 6.84
C THR A 44 -2.15 7.87 7.39
N PRO A 45 -1.93 8.87 8.27
CA PRO A 45 -0.63 9.09 8.90
C PRO A 45 -0.08 7.84 9.57
N GLU A 46 -0.94 7.02 10.18
CA GLU A 46 -0.59 5.74 10.78
C GLU A 46 -0.13 4.73 9.72
N SER A 47 -0.81 4.69 8.57
CA SER A 47 -0.44 3.79 7.47
C SER A 47 0.90 4.19 6.85
N ILE A 48 1.18 5.49 6.76
CA ILE A 48 2.50 6.02 6.36
C ILE A 48 3.56 5.57 7.37
N GLN A 49 3.32 5.74 8.67
CA GLN A 49 4.27 5.32 9.69
C GLN A 49 4.53 3.80 9.68
N VAL A 50 3.49 2.99 9.47
CA VAL A 50 3.64 1.53 9.32
C VAL A 50 4.53 1.21 8.13
N LEU A 51 4.27 1.79 6.96
CA LEU A 51 5.08 1.56 5.75
C LEU A 51 6.54 2.00 5.94
N VAL A 52 6.75 3.19 6.51
CA VAL A 52 8.10 3.71 6.83
C VAL A 52 8.81 2.77 7.81
N SER A 53 8.11 2.27 8.83
CA SER A 53 8.67 1.29 9.77
C SER A 53 9.03 -0.02 9.06
N GLU A 54 8.18 -0.56 8.20
CA GLU A 54 8.46 -1.78 7.44
C GLU A 54 9.69 -1.63 6.56
N ILE A 55 9.84 -0.49 5.87
CA ILE A 55 11.04 -0.16 5.09
C ILE A 55 12.28 -0.13 6.01
N ASN A 56 12.22 0.59 7.13
CA ASN A 56 13.35 0.73 8.04
C ASN A 56 13.75 -0.60 8.68
N THR A 57 12.78 -1.44 9.06
CA THR A 57 13.03 -2.80 9.56
C THR A 57 13.70 -3.66 8.50
N PHE A 58 13.20 -3.62 7.26
CA PHE A 58 13.80 -4.35 6.15
C PHE A 58 15.24 -3.91 5.85
N LEU A 59 15.51 -2.60 5.82
CA LEU A 59 16.86 -2.06 5.60
C LEU A 59 17.82 -2.38 6.75
N SER A 60 17.30 -2.52 7.96
CA SER A 60 18.05 -2.91 9.17
C SER A 60 18.31 -4.42 9.27
N SER A 61 17.96 -5.20 8.25
CA SER A 61 18.20 -6.64 8.23
C SER A 61 19.69 -6.97 8.41
N PRO A 62 20.03 -7.98 9.23
CA PRO A 62 21.42 -8.31 9.55
C PRO A 62 22.20 -8.63 8.27
N LEU A 63 23.45 -8.15 8.21
CA LEU A 63 24.33 -8.30 7.04
C LEU A 63 23.76 -7.73 5.73
N ARG A 64 22.77 -6.83 5.80
CA ARG A 64 22.02 -6.32 4.64
C ARG A 64 21.46 -7.44 3.78
N LYS A 65 20.94 -8.49 4.41
CA LYS A 65 20.29 -9.63 3.74
C LYS A 65 18.94 -9.87 4.38
N ALA A 66 17.91 -9.97 3.56
CA ALA A 66 16.56 -10.33 4.00
C ALA A 66 16.13 -11.63 3.31
N VAL A 67 15.30 -12.44 3.96
CA VAL A 67 14.80 -13.68 3.34
C VAL A 67 13.76 -13.34 2.27
N LEU A 68 13.61 -14.19 1.24
CA LEU A 68 12.66 -13.95 0.15
C LEU A 68 11.24 -13.61 0.64
N ARG A 69 10.80 -14.23 1.75
CA ARG A 69 9.53 -13.88 2.39
C ARG A 69 9.44 -12.40 2.75
N ASP A 70 10.46 -11.82 3.37
CA ASP A 70 10.47 -10.42 3.79
C ASP A 70 10.50 -9.47 2.58
N TRP A 71 11.21 -9.86 1.52
CA TRP A 71 11.17 -9.16 0.24
C TRP A 71 9.74 -9.13 -0.35
N GLN A 72 9.03 -10.25 -0.30
CA GLN A 72 7.66 -10.37 -0.81
C GLN A 72 6.66 -9.60 0.07
N CYS A 73 6.79 -9.68 1.39
CA CYS A 73 5.98 -8.91 2.33
C CYS A 73 6.15 -7.41 2.08
N LEU A 74 7.40 -6.92 2.00
CA LEU A 74 7.66 -5.51 1.70
C LEU A 74 7.11 -5.11 0.32
N ALA A 75 7.34 -5.92 -0.72
CA ALA A 75 6.83 -5.64 -2.06
C ALA A 75 5.29 -5.54 -2.07
N SER A 76 4.60 -6.40 -1.32
CA SER A 76 3.14 -6.35 -1.18
C SER A 76 2.68 -5.06 -0.51
N SER A 77 3.29 -4.67 0.62
CA SER A 77 2.96 -3.44 1.33
C SER A 77 3.18 -2.19 0.46
N LEU A 78 4.32 -2.13 -0.23
CA LEU A 78 4.63 -1.03 -1.15
C LEU A 78 3.71 -1.02 -2.37
N ASN A 79 3.28 -2.18 -2.86
CA ASN A 79 2.34 -2.24 -3.98
C ASN A 79 0.98 -1.66 -3.60
N CYS A 80 0.53 -1.85 -2.36
CA CYS A 80 -0.68 -1.20 -1.86
C CYS A 80 -0.55 0.33 -1.89
N SER A 81 0.59 0.89 -1.49
CA SER A 81 0.77 2.35 -1.47
C SER A 81 0.85 2.99 -2.87
N LEU A 82 1.17 2.23 -3.93
CA LEU A 82 1.17 2.73 -5.31
C LEU A 82 -0.20 3.20 -5.81
N ASN A 83 -1.30 2.74 -5.20
CA ASN A 83 -2.65 3.26 -5.51
C ASN A 83 -2.79 4.74 -5.15
N VAL A 84 -1.96 5.23 -4.22
CA VAL A 84 -1.91 6.62 -3.76
C VAL A 84 -0.59 7.29 -4.14
N LEU A 85 0.35 6.56 -4.74
CA LEU A 85 1.68 7.06 -5.12
C LEU A 85 2.15 6.42 -6.44
N PRO A 86 1.47 6.70 -7.56
CA PRO A 86 1.79 6.06 -8.84
C PRO A 86 3.22 6.35 -9.29
N TRP A 87 3.80 7.50 -8.90
CA TRP A 87 5.17 7.88 -9.25
C TRP A 87 6.26 7.05 -8.56
N ALA A 88 5.91 6.30 -7.51
CA ALA A 88 6.87 5.50 -6.74
C ALA A 88 7.13 4.10 -7.36
N ARG A 89 6.47 3.78 -8.49
CA ARG A 89 6.63 2.53 -9.26
C ARG A 89 8.08 2.13 -9.59
N PRO A 90 9.00 3.04 -9.95
CA PRO A 90 10.37 2.66 -10.30
C PRO A 90 11.11 1.89 -9.19
N ALA A 91 10.83 2.20 -7.92
CA ALA A 91 11.43 1.51 -6.78
C ALA A 91 11.03 0.02 -6.72
N LEU A 92 9.77 -0.32 -7.06
CA LEU A 92 9.28 -1.70 -7.01
C LEU A 92 9.84 -2.56 -8.14
N ASN A 93 10.10 -1.99 -9.32
CA ASN A 93 10.65 -2.75 -10.45
C ASN A 93 11.94 -3.48 -10.06
N LYS A 94 12.86 -2.78 -9.37
CA LYS A 94 14.13 -3.39 -8.95
C LYS A 94 13.93 -4.46 -7.87
N ILE A 95 12.95 -4.29 -6.98
CA ILE A 95 12.57 -5.29 -5.97
C ILE A 95 12.06 -6.56 -6.67
N TYR A 96 11.13 -6.44 -7.63
CA TYR A 96 10.62 -7.57 -8.39
C TYR A 96 11.71 -8.27 -9.22
N TRP A 97 12.56 -7.50 -9.90
CA TRP A 97 13.73 -8.04 -10.60
C TRP A 97 14.65 -8.83 -9.66
N LYS A 98 14.88 -8.31 -8.45
CA LYS A 98 15.72 -8.98 -7.46
C LYS A 98 15.10 -10.27 -6.94
N MET A 99 13.78 -10.37 -6.84
CA MET A 99 13.08 -11.59 -6.44
C MET A 99 12.87 -12.59 -7.60
N SER A 100 12.96 -12.13 -8.85
CA SER A 100 12.67 -12.94 -10.03
C SER A 100 13.45 -14.25 -10.05
N GLY A 101 12.73 -15.34 -10.39
CA GLY A 101 13.25 -16.71 -10.44
C GLY A 101 13.58 -17.36 -9.10
N LYS A 102 13.35 -16.68 -7.96
CA LYS A 102 13.64 -17.22 -6.63
C LYS A 102 12.37 -17.79 -6.01
N THR A 103 12.44 -19.04 -5.57
CA THR A 103 11.30 -19.78 -5.02
C THR A 103 11.50 -20.18 -3.56
N LEU A 104 12.75 -20.19 -3.08
CA LEU A 104 13.09 -20.60 -1.71
C LEU A 104 12.80 -19.46 -0.72
N GLN A 105 11.69 -19.57 0.00
CA GLN A 105 11.15 -18.53 0.88
C GLN A 105 12.14 -18.03 1.95
N PHE A 106 12.92 -18.93 2.56
CA PHE A 106 13.86 -18.60 3.63
C PHE A 106 15.30 -18.36 3.15
N ARG A 107 15.51 -18.30 1.83
CA ARG A 107 16.84 -17.97 1.29
C ARG A 107 17.12 -16.49 1.49
N ALA A 108 18.22 -16.19 2.17
CA ALA A 108 18.70 -14.83 2.36
C ALA A 108 19.18 -14.23 1.03
N ILE A 109 18.65 -13.06 0.68
CA ILE A 109 18.98 -12.31 -0.55
C ILE A 109 19.60 -10.98 -0.13
N PRO A 110 20.76 -10.59 -0.68
CA PRO A 110 21.40 -9.32 -0.35
C PRO A 110 20.61 -8.13 -0.87
N ILE A 111 20.49 -7.10 -0.02
CA ILE A 111 19.93 -5.80 -0.33
C ILE A 111 21.01 -4.98 -1.03
N ASN A 112 20.79 -4.70 -2.32
CA ASN A 112 21.72 -3.91 -3.13
C ASN A 112 21.70 -2.44 -2.71
N GLY A 113 22.81 -1.72 -2.91
CA GLY A 113 22.88 -0.28 -2.63
C GLY A 113 21.88 0.56 -3.44
N GLU A 114 21.52 0.13 -4.64
CA GLU A 114 20.45 0.77 -5.44
C GLU A 114 19.08 0.61 -4.79
N ILE A 115 18.72 -0.62 -4.40
CA ILE A 115 17.44 -0.91 -3.73
C ILE A 115 17.37 -0.15 -2.40
N HIS A 116 18.49 -0.07 -1.68
CA HIS A 116 18.59 0.71 -0.45
C HIS A 116 18.32 2.21 -0.69
N ARG A 117 18.91 2.80 -1.74
CA ARG A 117 18.63 4.21 -2.10
C ARG A 117 17.19 4.42 -2.53
N ASP A 118 16.65 3.54 -3.36
CA ASP A 118 15.27 3.63 -3.83
C ASP A 118 14.27 3.52 -2.67
N LEU A 119 14.53 2.65 -1.69
CA LEU A 119 13.69 2.49 -0.50
C LEU A 119 13.77 3.69 0.46
N ILE A 120 14.96 4.30 0.61
CA ILE A 120 15.09 5.56 1.36
C ILE A 120 14.31 6.67 0.67
N TRP A 121 14.49 6.81 -0.65
CA TRP A 121 13.74 7.80 -1.45
C TRP A 121 12.23 7.57 -1.35
N PHE A 122 11.77 6.32 -1.39
CA PHE A 122 10.36 5.97 -1.21
C PHE A 122 9.84 6.38 0.18
N SER A 123 10.63 6.13 1.24
CA SER A 123 10.29 6.49 2.62
C SER A 123 10.21 8.00 2.82
N ASP A 124 11.11 8.77 2.21
CA ASP A 124 11.06 10.23 2.21
C ASP A 124 9.83 10.75 1.44
N LEU A 125 9.56 10.18 0.27
CA LEU A 125 8.37 10.50 -0.51
C LEU A 125 7.09 10.25 0.31
N LEU A 126 6.97 9.10 0.98
CA LEU A 126 5.82 8.78 1.84
C LEU A 126 5.57 9.82 2.94
N GLN A 127 6.62 10.40 3.51
CA GLN A 127 6.51 11.39 4.58
C GLN A 127 6.19 12.79 4.06
N ASN A 128 6.57 13.08 2.81
CA ASN A 128 6.42 14.40 2.19
C ASN A 128 5.16 14.52 1.30
N VAL A 129 4.47 13.42 0.99
CA VAL A 129 3.28 13.47 0.13
C VAL A 129 2.07 14.05 0.87
N ILE A 130 1.63 15.21 0.38
CA ILE A 130 0.29 15.73 0.61
C ILE A 130 -0.66 14.96 -0.32
N GLY A 131 -1.70 14.35 0.23
CA GLY A 131 -2.57 13.36 -0.44
C GLY A 131 -2.97 13.66 -1.89
N ILE A 132 -3.18 12.61 -2.69
CA ILE A 132 -3.55 12.74 -4.10
C ILE A 132 -5.03 13.15 -4.22
N CYS A 133 -5.27 14.32 -4.83
CA CYS A 133 -6.59 14.74 -5.29
C CYS A 133 -6.93 14.03 -6.61
N PHE A 134 -8.12 13.45 -6.70
CA PHE A 134 -8.81 13.09 -7.92
C PHE A 134 -9.32 14.38 -8.54
N VAL A 135 -8.47 15.12 -9.26
CA VAL A 135 -8.99 16.10 -10.20
C VAL A 135 -8.49 15.69 -11.56
N ASP A 136 -9.33 14.89 -12.22
CA ASP A 136 -9.66 14.97 -13.64
C ASP A 136 -10.84 14.02 -13.93
N SER A 137 -11.98 14.27 -13.29
CA SER A 137 -13.29 13.82 -13.81
C SER A 137 -14.11 15.02 -14.26
N LEU A 138 -13.50 15.86 -15.11
CA LEU A 138 -14.29 16.65 -16.05
C LEU A 138 -14.71 15.69 -17.17
N THR A 139 -16.02 15.57 -17.33
CA THR A 139 -16.77 14.87 -18.41
C THR A 139 -17.03 13.37 -18.21
N TRP A 140 -18.18 13.07 -17.59
CA TRP A 140 -19.05 11.96 -18.00
C TRP A 140 -20.15 12.51 -18.92
#